data_AF-A0A5N6N0J5-F1
#
_entry.id   AF-A0A5N6N0J5-F1
#
_cell.length_a   1.000
_cell.length_b   1.000
_cell.length_c   1.000
_cell.angle_alpha   90.00
_cell.angle_beta   90.00
_cell.angle_gamma   90.00
#
_symmetry.space_group_name_H-M   'P 1'
#
loop_
_entity.id
_entity.type
_entity.pdbx_description
1 polymer ?
#
loop_
_entity_poly.entity_id
_entity_poly.type
_entity_poly.pdbx_seq_one_letter_code
_entity_poly.pdbx_strand_id
1 'polypeptide(L)'
;MRALVWRRLKLFMAENFGHLFVGPSLAIRRSWVPRLFKKTTDKIRQIRDNLLAARSRQKSYADKRRKPLEFEVGDMILLKVSPWKGVVRFGKKGKLAPRYVGPFKILERIGKVAYKLELPPELSNVHPMFHVSNLTKRLADQDLQVPLDDIRIDDTMHFVEKPVEIMDREVKKLKRSRITIVKVH
;
A
#
# COMPACT_ATOMS: atom_id res chain seq x y z
N MET A 1 -43.25 -26.69 26.03
CA MET A 1 -42.80 -26.35 24.65
C MET A 1 -41.70 -27.24 24.06
N ARG A 2 -40.88 -27.98 24.84
CA ARG A 2 -39.75 -28.80 24.30
C ARG A 2 -40.16 -30.12 23.63
N ALA A 3 -41.31 -30.70 24.01
CA ALA A 3 -41.78 -31.99 23.46
C ALA A 3 -42.28 -31.90 22.00
N LEU A 4 -42.85 -30.75 21.61
CA LEU A 4 -43.37 -30.51 20.27
C LEU A 4 -42.26 -30.33 19.23
N VAL A 5 -41.16 -29.66 19.61
CA VAL A 5 -39.98 -29.48 18.74
C VAL A 5 -39.34 -30.84 18.43
N TRP A 6 -39.24 -31.72 19.43
CA TRP A 6 -38.71 -33.07 19.23
C TRP A 6 -39.64 -33.96 18.41
N ARG A 7 -40.97 -33.86 18.58
CA ARG A 7 -41.92 -34.58 17.71
C ARG A 7 -41.82 -34.12 16.26
N ARG A 8 -41.69 -32.81 16.03
CA ARG A 8 -41.60 -32.23 14.69
C ARG A 8 -40.26 -32.52 14.02
N LEU A 9 -39.15 -32.53 14.77
CA LEU A 9 -37.84 -32.96 14.28
C LEU A 9 -37.81 -34.46 13.95
N LYS A 10 -38.50 -35.28 14.76
CA LYS A 10 -38.60 -36.73 14.54
C LYS A 10 -39.42 -37.07 13.29
N LEU A 11 -40.51 -36.35 13.05
CA LEU A 11 -41.32 -36.44 11.82
C LEU A 11 -40.53 -35.95 10.60
N PHE A 12 -39.84 -34.81 10.71
CA PHE A 12 -39.01 -34.27 9.62
C PHE A 12 -37.88 -35.23 9.22
N MET A 13 -37.25 -35.90 10.20
CA MET A 13 -36.21 -36.91 9.94
C MET A 13 -36.80 -38.20 9.36
N ALA A 14 -38.02 -38.58 9.74
CA ALA A 14 -38.71 -39.75 9.20
C ALA A 14 -39.19 -39.54 7.75
N GLU A 15 -39.68 -38.34 7.41
CA GLU A 15 -40.16 -38.00 6.05
C GLU A 15 -39.01 -37.83 5.04
N ASN A 16 -37.91 -37.17 5.44
CA ASN A 16 -36.81 -36.88 4.53
C ASN A 16 -35.72 -37.98 4.49
N PHE A 17 -35.66 -38.83 5.53
CA PHE A 17 -34.64 -39.87 5.66
C PHE A 17 -35.21 -41.25 6.02
N GLY A 18 -36.52 -41.49 5.84
CA GLY A 18 -37.18 -42.76 6.18
C GLY A 18 -36.56 -43.99 5.51
N HIS A 19 -35.98 -43.85 4.32
CA HIS A 19 -35.27 -44.94 3.64
C HIS A 19 -33.94 -45.34 4.34
N LEU A 20 -33.40 -44.53 5.26
CA LEU A 20 -32.26 -44.89 6.12
C LEU A 20 -32.68 -45.73 7.35
N PHE A 21 -33.97 -45.84 7.64
CA PHE A 21 -34.51 -46.56 8.81
C PHE A 21 -35.05 -47.97 8.48
N VAL A 22 -35.05 -48.39 7.22
CA VAL A 22 -34.95 -49.82 6.87
C VAL A 22 -33.47 -50.16 7.02
N GLY A 23 -33.12 -50.62 8.22
CA GLY A 23 -31.77 -50.51 8.75
C GLY A 23 -30.67 -51.10 7.85
N PRO A 24 -29.64 -50.33 7.47
CA PRO A 24 -28.41 -50.94 7.00
C PRO A 24 -27.79 -51.70 8.17
N SER A 25 -27.40 -52.97 7.95
CA SER A 25 -26.74 -53.85 8.93
C SER A 25 -25.75 -53.11 9.82
N LEU A 26 -25.62 -53.50 11.09
CA LEU A 26 -24.69 -52.92 12.09
C LEU A 26 -23.25 -52.72 11.53
N ALA A 27 -22.88 -53.52 10.53
CA ALA A 27 -21.64 -53.43 9.75
C ALA A 27 -21.49 -52.13 8.92
N ILE A 28 -22.56 -51.62 8.31
CA ILE A 28 -22.56 -50.39 7.53
C ILE A 28 -22.40 -49.19 8.46
N ARG A 29 -23.08 -49.20 9.62
CA ARG A 29 -22.95 -48.15 10.65
C ARG A 29 -21.54 -48.12 11.26
N ARG A 30 -20.94 -49.28 11.53
CA ARG A 30 -19.53 -49.41 11.99
C ARG A 30 -18.50 -48.89 10.99
N SER A 31 -18.77 -48.97 9.69
CA SER A 31 -17.82 -48.57 8.65
C SER A 31 -18.02 -47.13 8.13
N TRP A 32 -19.24 -46.59 8.21
CA TRP A 32 -19.54 -45.23 7.75
C TRP A 32 -19.15 -44.15 8.75
N VAL A 33 -19.36 -44.41 10.04
CA VAL A 33 -19.10 -43.42 11.10
C VAL A 33 -17.61 -43.02 11.14
N PRO A 34 -16.63 -43.95 11.17
CA PRO A 34 -15.21 -43.58 11.15
C PRO A 34 -14.79 -42.85 9.86
N ARG A 35 -15.38 -43.21 8.72
CA ARG A 35 -15.12 -42.54 7.44
C ARG A 35 -15.61 -41.10 7.42
N LEU A 36 -16.78 -40.82 8.01
CA LEU A 36 -17.33 -39.47 8.11
C LEU A 36 -16.52 -38.61 9.09
N PHE A 37 -16.14 -39.18 10.25
CA PHE A 37 -15.27 -38.50 11.21
C PHE A 37 -13.91 -38.16 10.58
N LYS A 38 -13.26 -39.12 9.90
CA LYS A 38 -11.98 -38.89 9.22
C LYS A 38 -12.06 -37.77 8.17
N LYS A 39 -13.08 -37.81 7.31
CA LYS A 39 -13.33 -36.73 6.33
C LYS A 39 -13.55 -35.37 6.99
N THR A 40 -14.19 -35.34 8.15
CA THR A 40 -14.48 -34.10 8.88
C THR A 40 -13.21 -33.57 9.55
N THR A 41 -12.40 -34.43 10.17
CA THR A 41 -11.11 -34.05 10.75
C THR A 41 -10.12 -33.55 9.69
N ASP A 42 -10.10 -34.19 8.52
CA ASP A 42 -9.26 -33.76 7.39
C ASP A 42 -9.66 -32.37 6.89
N LYS A 43 -10.96 -32.10 6.75
CA LYS A 43 -11.47 -30.78 6.38
C LYS A 43 -11.19 -29.72 7.45
N ILE A 44 -11.32 -30.05 8.73
CA ILE A 44 -10.98 -29.13 9.82
C ILE A 44 -9.49 -28.78 9.78
N ARG A 45 -8.62 -29.76 9.51
CA ARG A 45 -7.18 -29.53 9.34
C ARG A 45 -6.90 -28.58 8.19
N GLN A 46 -7.50 -28.85 7.01
CA GLN A 46 -7.37 -27.97 5.83
C GLN A 46 -7.84 -26.54 6.11
N ILE A 47 -8.95 -26.35 6.83
CA ILE A 47 -9.44 -25.02 7.20
C ILE A 47 -8.43 -24.29 8.08
N ARG A 48 -7.87 -24.97 9.09
CA ARG A 48 -6.84 -24.39 9.98
C ARG A 48 -5.58 -24.01 9.21
N ASP A 49 -5.10 -24.88 8.33
CA ASP A 49 -3.92 -24.65 7.50
C ASP A 49 -4.12 -23.45 6.57
N ASN A 50 -5.29 -23.37 5.91
CA ASN A 50 -5.65 -22.25 5.04
C ASN A 50 -5.74 -20.93 5.82
N LEU A 51 -6.28 -20.96 7.05
CA LEU A 51 -6.43 -19.78 7.90
C LEU A 51 -5.07 -19.29 8.41
N LEU A 52 -4.16 -20.20 8.77
CA LEU A 52 -2.76 -19.89 9.09
C LEU A 52 -2.02 -19.30 7.89
N ALA A 53 -2.18 -19.90 6.70
CA ALA A 53 -1.55 -19.41 5.48
C ALA A 53 -2.07 -18.02 5.09
N ALA A 54 -3.38 -17.77 5.21
CA ALA A 54 -3.96 -16.46 4.97
C ALA A 54 -3.43 -15.41 5.96
N ARG A 55 -3.39 -15.73 7.26
CA ARG A 55 -2.81 -14.85 8.29
C ARG A 55 -1.34 -14.54 8.01
N SER A 56 -0.56 -15.55 7.64
CA SER A 56 0.87 -15.37 7.29
C SER A 56 1.04 -14.44 6.08
N ARG A 57 0.22 -14.60 5.03
CA ARG A 57 0.20 -13.69 3.87
C ARG A 57 -0.19 -12.26 4.26
N GLN A 58 -1.22 -12.09 5.09
CA GLN A 58 -1.62 -10.76 5.57
C GLN A 58 -0.48 -10.10 6.35
N LYS A 59 0.16 -10.84 7.26
CA LYS A 59 1.32 -10.35 8.02
C LYS A 59 2.48 -9.98 7.10
N SER A 60 2.85 -10.83 6.16
CA SER A 60 3.95 -10.54 5.24
C SER A 60 3.66 -9.35 4.33
N TYR A 61 2.42 -9.16 3.87
CA TYR A 61 2.04 -7.98 3.09
C TYR A 61 2.10 -6.70 3.92
N ALA A 62 1.62 -6.73 5.16
CA ALA A 62 1.71 -5.60 6.07
C ALA A 62 3.17 -5.26 6.42
N ASP A 63 3.97 -6.27 6.75
CA ASP A 63 5.36 -6.10 7.21
C ASP A 63 6.30 -5.73 6.06
N LYS A 64 6.06 -6.22 4.83
CA LYS A 64 6.86 -5.85 3.63
C LYS A 64 6.81 -4.35 3.33
N ARG A 65 5.74 -3.65 3.71
CA ARG A 65 5.58 -2.18 3.58
C ARG A 65 6.08 -1.41 4.81
N ARG A 66 6.50 -2.10 5.87
CA ARG A 66 7.01 -1.54 7.13
C ARG A 66 8.51 -1.74 7.33
N LYS A 67 9.26 -2.20 6.33
CA LYS A 67 10.72 -2.25 6.43
C LYS A 67 11.23 -0.86 6.85
N PRO A 68 11.98 -0.73 7.96
CA PRO A 68 12.59 0.54 8.30
C PRO A 68 13.48 0.92 7.13
N LEU A 69 13.21 2.08 6.54
CA LEU A 69 14.05 2.63 5.50
C LEU A 69 15.29 3.16 6.22
N GLU A 70 16.37 2.38 6.17
CA GLU A 70 17.63 2.76 6.78
C GLU A 70 18.54 3.32 5.71
N PHE A 71 19.17 4.44 6.05
CA PHE A 71 20.12 5.13 5.20
C PHE A 71 21.45 5.24 5.92
N GLU A 72 22.53 5.19 5.16
CA GLU A 72 23.87 5.35 5.69
C GLU A 72 24.36 6.79 5.51
N VAL A 73 25.31 7.21 6.35
CA VAL A 73 25.98 8.49 6.18
C VAL A 73 26.76 8.44 4.86
N GLY A 74 26.56 9.45 4.01
CA GLY A 74 27.12 9.49 2.66
C GLY A 74 26.19 9.00 1.55
N ASP A 75 25.05 8.38 1.88
CA ASP A 75 24.04 8.01 0.87
C ASP A 75 23.48 9.27 0.18
N MET A 76 23.32 9.18 -1.14
CA MET A 76 22.62 10.19 -1.95
C MET A 76 21.12 9.87 -1.96
N ILE A 77 20.31 10.75 -1.37
CA ILE A 77 18.86 10.56 -1.23
C ILE A 77 18.09 11.67 -1.93
N LEU A 78 16.86 11.37 -2.34
CA LEU A 78 15.93 12.38 -2.82
C LEU A 78 15.04 12.85 -1.68
N LEU A 79 14.80 14.15 -1.60
CA LEU A 79 13.94 14.73 -0.58
C LEU A 79 12.58 15.12 -1.17
N LYS A 80 11.50 14.76 -0.48
CA LYS A 80 10.14 15.07 -0.90
C LYS A 80 9.82 16.54 -0.68
N VAL A 81 9.18 17.18 -1.66
CA VAL A 81 8.86 18.63 -1.59
C VAL A 81 7.61 18.97 -0.77
N SER A 82 6.79 17.98 -0.43
CA SER A 82 5.53 18.23 0.29
C SER A 82 5.65 18.97 1.63
N PRO A 83 6.72 18.78 2.44
CA PRO A 83 6.89 19.53 3.68
C PRO A 83 7.19 21.02 3.45
N TRP A 84 7.58 21.41 2.23
CA TRP A 84 8.04 22.77 1.90
C TRP A 84 6.97 23.63 1.24
N LYS A 85 5.71 23.19 1.29
CA LYS A 85 4.58 23.88 0.67
C LYS A 85 4.42 25.27 1.31
N GLY A 86 4.96 26.29 0.65
CA GLY A 86 4.96 27.68 1.12
C GLY A 86 6.35 28.29 1.33
N VAL A 87 7.40 27.47 1.52
CA VAL A 87 8.79 27.90 1.76
C VAL A 87 9.63 27.86 0.48
N VAL A 88 9.40 26.83 -0.35
CA VAL A 88 10.16 26.60 -1.58
C VAL A 88 9.16 26.45 -2.73
N ARG A 89 9.32 27.25 -3.79
CA ARG A 89 8.46 27.18 -4.98
C ARG A 89 9.28 26.81 -6.20
N PHE A 90 8.90 25.69 -6.80
CA PHE A 90 9.39 25.25 -8.10
C PHE A 90 8.69 26.06 -9.18
N GLY A 91 9.40 26.43 -10.25
CA GLY A 91 8.82 27.19 -11.37
C GLY A 91 7.58 26.55 -12.01
N LYS A 92 7.35 25.24 -11.79
CA LYS A 92 6.20 24.47 -12.31
C LYS A 92 5.12 24.29 -11.23
N LYS A 93 3.87 24.63 -11.55
CA LYS A 93 2.72 24.59 -10.63
C LYS A 93 1.83 23.36 -10.82
N GLY A 94 1.22 22.93 -9.71
CA GLY A 94 0.14 21.94 -9.73
C GLY A 94 0.61 20.54 -10.11
N LYS A 95 -0.08 19.91 -11.07
CA LYS A 95 0.20 18.52 -11.49
C LYS A 95 1.60 18.32 -12.06
N LEU A 96 2.23 19.39 -12.56
CA LEU A 96 3.55 19.39 -13.17
C LEU A 96 4.68 19.82 -12.20
N ALA A 97 4.35 20.11 -10.94
CA ALA A 97 5.37 20.38 -9.94
C ALA A 97 6.17 19.10 -9.64
N PRO A 98 7.50 19.20 -9.47
CA PRO A 98 8.29 18.06 -9.00
C PRO A 98 7.77 17.55 -7.68
N ARG A 99 7.82 16.23 -7.48
CA ARG A 99 7.49 15.61 -6.19
C ARG A 99 8.71 15.47 -5.28
N TYR A 100 9.89 15.44 -5.87
CA TYR A 100 11.17 15.24 -5.20
C TYR A 100 12.19 16.24 -5.75
N VAL A 101 13.09 16.64 -4.87
CA VAL A 101 14.26 17.47 -5.20
C VAL A 101 15.52 16.68 -4.96
N GLY A 102 16.54 17.03 -5.75
CA GLY A 102 17.97 16.95 -5.46
C GLY A 102 18.46 15.64 -4.84
N PRO A 103 19.48 15.00 -5.41
CA PRO A 103 20.22 14.04 -4.62
C PRO A 103 21.00 14.84 -3.55
N PHE A 104 20.60 14.75 -2.28
CA PHE A 104 21.31 15.34 -1.15
C PHE A 104 22.10 14.25 -0.42
N LYS A 105 23.27 14.62 0.09
CA LYS A 105 24.09 13.72 0.88
C LYS A 105 23.62 13.71 2.33
N ILE A 106 23.55 12.52 2.94
CA ILE A 106 23.31 12.41 4.38
C ILE A 106 24.62 12.70 5.11
N LEU A 107 24.61 13.71 5.99
CA LEU A 107 25.75 14.08 6.84
C LEU A 107 25.78 13.27 8.13
N GLU A 108 24.62 13.08 8.76
CA GLU A 108 24.54 12.48 10.08
C GLU A 108 23.18 11.81 10.30
N ARG A 109 23.18 10.72 11.08
CA ARG A 109 21.96 10.09 11.59
C ARG A 109 21.74 10.54 13.03
N ILE A 110 20.80 11.46 13.23
CA ILE A 110 20.47 12.04 14.54
C ILE A 110 19.62 11.07 15.39
N GLY A 111 18.92 10.13 14.76
CA GLY A 111 18.18 9.10 15.48
C GLY A 111 17.68 7.97 14.57
N LYS A 112 16.79 7.13 15.09
CA LYS A 112 16.23 6.01 14.31
C LYS A 112 15.48 6.48 13.06
N VAL A 113 14.90 7.68 13.12
CA VAL A 113 13.92 8.17 12.13
C VAL A 113 14.28 9.55 11.55
N ALA A 114 15.37 10.18 11.99
CA ALA A 114 15.76 11.52 11.57
C ALA A 114 17.21 11.55 11.08
N TYR A 115 17.42 12.22 9.95
CA TYR A 115 18.72 12.37 9.29
C TYR A 115 18.99 13.83 8.97
N LYS A 116 20.25 14.23 9.08
CA LYS A 116 20.75 15.54 8.67
C LYS A 116 21.26 15.46 7.24
N LEU A 117 20.79 16.36 6.39
CA LEU A 117 21.21 16.46 5.00
C LEU A 117 22.16 17.62 4.78
N GLU A 118 23.05 17.46 3.81
CA GLU A 118 23.81 18.56 3.21
C GLU A 118 22.89 19.30 2.24
N LEU A 119 22.29 20.38 2.73
CA LEU A 119 21.46 21.27 1.91
C LEU A 119 22.34 22.34 1.25
N PRO A 120 22.07 22.66 -0.02
CA PRO A 120 22.78 23.71 -0.73
C PRO A 120 22.28 25.09 -0.24
N PRO A 121 23.05 26.17 -0.47
CA PRO A 121 22.75 27.49 0.08
C PRO A 121 21.41 28.06 -0.40
N GLU A 122 20.91 27.61 -1.56
CA GLU A 122 19.59 27.92 -2.10
C GLU A 122 18.45 27.29 -1.29
N LEU A 123 18.74 26.54 -0.21
CA LEU A 123 17.80 25.94 0.71
C LEU A 123 18.10 26.31 2.18
N SER A 124 18.85 27.39 2.40
CA SER A 124 19.28 27.86 3.73
C SER A 124 18.12 28.16 4.71
N ASN A 125 16.96 28.58 4.20
CA ASN A 125 15.75 28.83 4.99
C ASN A 125 15.07 27.53 5.49
N VAL A 126 15.52 26.36 5.03
CA VAL A 126 14.96 25.06 5.42
C VAL A 126 15.86 24.39 6.45
N HIS A 127 15.27 23.89 7.55
CA HIS A 127 16.03 23.10 8.53
C HIS A 127 16.61 21.82 7.90
N PRO A 128 17.93 21.54 8.09
CA PRO A 128 18.60 20.41 7.44
C PRO A 128 18.24 19.03 8.01
N MET A 129 17.40 18.98 9.04
CA MET A 129 16.97 17.75 9.71
C MET A 129 15.63 17.26 9.15
N PHE A 130 15.62 16.04 8.62
CA PHE A 130 14.44 15.46 7.97
C PHE A 130 14.07 14.10 8.53
N HIS A 131 12.77 13.85 8.63
CA HIS A 131 12.21 12.56 8.97
C HIS A 131 12.33 11.57 7.81
N VAL A 132 12.56 10.29 8.10
CA VAL A 132 12.79 9.20 7.13
C VAL A 132 11.70 9.08 6.06
N SER A 133 10.46 9.45 6.39
CA SER A 133 9.32 9.41 5.46
C SER A 133 9.40 10.44 4.33
N ASN A 134 10.21 11.48 4.51
CA ASN A 134 10.44 12.51 3.52
C ASN A 134 11.62 12.18 2.62
N LEU A 135 12.39 11.15 2.97
CA LEU A 135 13.56 10.70 2.23
C LEU A 135 13.19 9.52 1.34
N THR A 136 13.76 9.46 0.14
CA THR A 136 13.56 8.35 -0.79
C THR A 136 14.91 7.90 -1.33
N LYS A 137 15.20 6.61 -1.20
CA LYS A 137 16.43 6.02 -1.77
C LYS A 137 16.35 6.13 -3.29
N ARG A 138 17.46 6.53 -3.93
CA ARG A 138 17.57 6.56 -5.40
C ARG A 138 17.35 5.15 -5.96
N LEU A 139 16.13 4.86 -6.37
CA LEU A 139 15.75 3.66 -7.11
C LEU A 139 15.33 4.12 -8.51
N ALA A 140 16.31 4.50 -9.32
CA ALA A 140 16.23 4.56 -10.78
C ALA A 140 14.89 4.99 -11.42
N ASP A 141 14.36 6.18 -11.05
CA ASP A 141 13.51 6.97 -11.94
C ASP A 141 14.23 8.29 -12.19
N GLN A 142 15.03 8.32 -13.26
CA GLN A 142 15.79 9.50 -13.70
C GLN A 142 14.87 10.64 -14.20
N ASP A 143 13.59 10.36 -14.44
CA ASP A 143 12.68 11.24 -15.19
C ASP A 143 11.89 12.25 -14.35
N LEU A 144 12.06 12.27 -13.02
CA LEU A 144 11.38 13.23 -12.12
C LEU A 144 12.35 14.16 -11.38
N GLN A 145 13.58 14.28 -11.88
CA GLN A 145 14.59 15.18 -11.32
C GLN A 145 14.33 16.60 -11.80
N VAL A 146 14.08 17.52 -10.87
CA VAL A 146 14.16 18.95 -11.18
C VAL A 146 15.55 19.45 -10.82
N PRO A 147 16.27 20.07 -11.76
CA PRO A 147 17.52 20.77 -11.47
C PRO A 147 17.31 21.78 -10.35
N LEU A 148 18.28 21.90 -9.44
CA LEU A 148 18.22 22.87 -8.35
C LEU A 148 18.10 24.32 -8.88
N ASP A 149 18.50 24.57 -10.12
CA ASP A 149 18.41 25.86 -10.82
C ASP A 149 16.97 26.38 -11.01
N ASP A 150 15.97 25.50 -10.95
CA ASP A 150 14.53 25.87 -11.05
C ASP A 150 13.90 26.22 -9.69
N ILE A 151 14.68 26.14 -8.60
CA ILE A 151 14.25 26.40 -7.24
C ILE A 151 14.54 27.86 -6.90
N ARG A 152 13.49 28.66 -6.71
CA ARG A 152 13.61 30.03 -6.19
C ARG A 152 13.08 30.06 -4.76
N ILE A 153 13.91 30.52 -3.82
CA ILE A 153 13.46 31.00 -2.50
C ILE A 153 13.06 32.45 -2.68
N ASP A 154 11.90 32.81 -2.14
CA ASP A 154 11.42 34.19 -2.14
C ASP A 154 11.31 34.65 -0.69
N ASP A 155 12.14 35.63 -0.30
CA ASP A 155 12.12 36.25 1.02
C ASP A 155 10.92 37.20 1.19
N THR A 156 10.31 37.58 0.07
CA THR A 156 9.06 38.35 0.00
C THR A 156 7.99 37.42 -0.53
N MET A 157 6.88 37.22 0.16
CA MET A 157 5.80 36.29 -0.26
C MET A 157 5.11 36.57 -1.63
N HIS A 158 5.67 37.38 -2.53
CA HIS A 158 5.08 37.89 -3.77
C HIS A 158 5.83 37.46 -5.05
N PHE A 159 5.09 36.99 -6.04
CA PHE A 159 5.49 35.88 -6.91
C PHE A 159 5.55 36.20 -8.43
N VAL A 160 6.42 35.49 -9.18
CA VAL A 160 6.42 35.46 -10.67
C VAL A 160 6.39 34.00 -11.18
N GLU A 161 5.24 33.57 -11.70
CA GLU A 161 4.98 32.24 -12.32
C GLU A 161 5.68 32.18 -13.69
N LYS A 162 6.41 31.09 -14.01
CA LYS A 162 6.74 30.78 -15.41
C LYS A 162 5.81 29.66 -15.88
N PRO A 163 4.80 29.95 -16.73
CA PRO A 163 3.98 28.89 -17.31
C PRO A 163 4.87 27.98 -18.16
N VAL A 164 4.72 26.66 -18.00
CA VAL A 164 5.37 25.70 -18.91
C VAL A 164 4.55 25.67 -20.20
N GLU A 165 5.22 25.85 -21.33
CA GLU A 165 4.56 25.82 -22.64
C GLU A 165 3.96 24.44 -22.93
N ILE A 166 2.66 24.43 -23.21
CA ILE A 166 1.94 23.23 -23.65
C ILE A 166 2.10 23.17 -25.17
N MET A 167 2.87 22.21 -25.65
CA MET A 167 3.12 22.02 -27.08
C MET A 167 1.91 21.46 -27.81
N ASP A 168 1.16 20.55 -27.16
CA ASP A 168 0.06 19.85 -27.82
C ASP A 168 -1.01 19.37 -26.82
N ARG A 169 -2.25 19.18 -27.29
CA ARG A 169 -3.38 18.68 -26.51
C ARG A 169 -4.14 17.61 -27.29
N GLU A 170 -4.17 16.39 -26.77
CA GLU A 170 -4.92 15.26 -27.34
C GLU A 170 -6.01 14.80 -26.36
N VAL A 171 -7.21 14.43 -26.83
CA VAL A 171 -8.27 13.89 -25.97
C VAL A 171 -8.44 12.40 -26.25
N LYS A 172 -8.04 11.54 -25.31
CA LYS A 172 -8.30 10.11 -25.39
C LYS A 172 -9.69 9.77 -24.85
N LYS A 173 -10.53 9.20 -25.72
CA LYS A 173 -11.82 8.61 -25.36
C LYS A 173 -11.61 7.18 -24.85
N LEU A 174 -12.02 6.92 -23.62
CA LEU A 174 -12.18 5.58 -23.04
C LEU A 174 -13.67 5.16 -23.12
N LYS A 175 -13.97 3.89 -22.78
CA LYS A 175 -15.35 3.35 -22.81
C LYS A 175 -16.39 4.17 -22.04
N ARG A 176 -15.98 4.90 -20.98
CA ARG A 176 -16.89 5.69 -20.11
C ARG A 176 -16.41 7.11 -19.80
N SER A 177 -15.25 7.54 -20.32
CA SER A 177 -14.68 8.84 -19.96
C SER A 177 -13.82 9.43 -21.08
N ARG A 178 -13.55 10.74 -20.99
CA ARG A 178 -12.61 11.46 -21.87
C ARG A 178 -11.48 11.99 -21.01
N ILE A 179 -10.24 11.77 -21.42
CA ILE A 179 -9.05 12.24 -20.71
C ILE A 179 -8.26 13.15 -21.66
N THR A 180 -8.07 14.40 -21.26
CA THR A 180 -7.18 15.32 -21.97
C THR A 180 -5.74 15.02 -21.57
N ILE A 181 -4.92 14.68 -22.56
CA ILE A 181 -3.48 14.46 -22.46
C ILE A 181 -2.83 15.69 -23.07
N VAL A 182 -1.84 16.24 -22.36
CA VAL A 182 -1.10 17.43 -22.81
C VAL A 182 0.36 17.05 -22.99
N LYS A 183 0.93 17.43 -24.13
CA LYS A 183 2.38 17.35 -24.37
C LYS A 183 3.00 18.65 -23.88
N VAL A 184 4.04 18.53 -23.08
CA VAL A 184 4.72 19.63 -22.41
C VAL A 184 6.17 19.64 -22.88
N HIS A 185 6.76 20.82 -23.08
CA HIS A 185 8.17 20.98 -23.43
C HIS A 185 9.10 20.65 -22.23
#